data_AF-A0A8S3HDM1-F1
#
_entry.id   AF-A0A8S3HDM1-F1
#
_cell.length_a   1.000
_cell.length_b   1.000
_cell.length_c   1.000
_cell.angle_alpha   90.00
_cell.angle_beta   90.00
_cell.angle_gamma   90.00
#
_symmetry.space_group_name_H-M   'P 1'
#
loop_
_entity.id
_entity.type
_entity.pdbx_description
1 polymer ?
#
loop_
_entity_poly.entity_id
_entity_poly.type
_entity_poly.pdbx_seq_one_letter_code
_entity_poly.pdbx_strand_id
1 'polypeptide(L)'
;SSIQGLAFTSDNGLNLASLSENGQLNIYDLNSPTTDIRESFYHFKMNVEDVGVPIDLKYFNTGSQDILALATSQGLIVGIDTRCSTPVFRFKNDLNHRLITALEVDELQSWLAVGTGSGFIDVWDMRFQLCIQGLRHPTGEKKRF
;
A
#
# COMPACT_ATOMS: atom_id res chain seq x y z
N SER A 1 5.38 -2.01 18.01
CA SER A 1 4.22 -1.93 17.10
C SER A 1 4.34 -3.09 16.12
N SER A 2 3.24 -3.75 15.76
CA SER A 2 3.27 -4.90 14.84
C SER A 2 3.64 -4.47 13.42
N ILE A 3 4.31 -5.33 12.67
CA ILE A 3 4.56 -5.12 11.23
C ILE A 3 3.31 -5.57 10.47
N GLN A 4 2.83 -4.71 9.57
CA GLN A 4 1.64 -4.92 8.74
C GLN A 4 2.02 -5.22 7.28
N GLY A 5 3.17 -4.73 6.82
CA GLY A 5 3.63 -4.97 5.45
C GLY A 5 5.14 -5.03 5.34
N LEU A 6 5.62 -5.83 4.39
CA LEU A 6 7.01 -5.93 3.98
C LEU A 6 7.06 -5.94 2.45
N ALA A 7 8.00 -5.19 1.88
CA ALA A 7 8.22 -5.19 0.44
C ALA A 7 9.71 -5.03 0.14
N PHE A 8 10.24 -5.83 -0.78
CA PHE A 8 11.55 -5.52 -1.37
C PHE A 8 11.42 -4.30 -2.27
N THR A 9 12.45 -3.44 -2.28
CA THR A 9 12.47 -2.21 -3.09
C THR A 9 13.75 -2.15 -3.92
N SER A 10 13.66 -1.55 -5.11
CA SER A 10 14.69 -1.48 -6.15
C SER A 10 15.25 -2.80 -6.65
N ASP A 11 15.67 -2.74 -7.90
CA ASP A 11 16.28 -3.71 -8.79
C ASP A 11 17.82 -3.72 -8.74
N ASN A 12 18.46 -2.69 -8.18
CA ASN A 12 19.93 -2.53 -8.15
C ASN A 12 20.57 -2.66 -6.76
N GLY A 13 19.78 -2.95 -5.72
CA GLY A 13 20.24 -3.16 -4.34
C GLY A 13 19.28 -4.02 -3.53
N LEU A 14 19.78 -4.68 -2.48
CA LEU A 14 18.96 -5.50 -1.60
C LEU A 14 18.36 -4.61 -0.50
N ASN A 15 17.25 -3.92 -0.83
CA ASN A 15 16.56 -3.05 0.12
C ASN A 15 15.24 -3.67 0.58
N LEU A 16 14.91 -3.50 1.86
CA LEU A 16 13.67 -3.98 2.46
C LEU A 16 12.89 -2.80 3.06
N ALA A 17 11.64 -2.62 2.63
CA ALA A 17 10.69 -1.73 3.26
C ALA A 17 9.86 -2.47 4.32
N SER A 18 9.60 -1.81 5.44
CA SER A 18 8.67 -2.27 6.47
C SER A 18 7.61 -1.21 6.78
N LEU A 19 6.37 -1.64 6.93
CA LEU A 19 5.25 -0.81 7.34
C LEU A 19 4.68 -1.36 8.65
N SER A 20 4.57 -0.49 9.65
CA SER A 20 4.08 -0.86 10.97
C SER A 20 2.68 -0.31 11.25
N GLU A 21 1.98 -0.95 12.19
CA GLU A 21 0.62 -0.59 12.59
C GLU A 21 0.50 0.86 13.07
N ASN A 22 1.56 1.41 13.67
CA ASN A 22 1.58 2.79 14.13
C ASN A 22 1.74 3.78 12.96
N GLY A 23 1.89 3.33 11.71
CA GLY A 23 2.06 4.18 10.54
C GLY A 23 3.49 4.54 10.17
N GLN A 24 4.51 3.94 10.81
CA GLN A 24 5.90 4.10 10.37
C GLN A 24 6.18 3.20 9.17
N LEU A 25 6.69 3.81 8.11
CA LEU A 25 7.27 3.20 6.93
C LEU A 25 8.78 3.46 6.94
N ASN A 26 9.58 2.40 6.95
CA ASN A 26 11.04 2.48 6.96
C ASN A 26 11.61 1.67 5.80
N ILE A 27 12.76 2.10 5.26
CA ILE A 27 13.52 1.31 4.27
C ILE A 27 14.94 1.09 4.76
N TYR A 28 15.36 -0.17 4.73
CA TYR A 28 16.67 -0.63 5.18
C TYR A 28 17.49 -1.08 3.98
N ASP A 29 18.77 -0.68 3.95
CA ASP A 29 19.76 -1.22 3.02
C ASP A 29 20.38 -2.47 3.64
N LEU A 30 20.07 -3.64 3.08
CA LEU A 30 20.59 -4.92 3.57
C LEU A 30 21.98 -5.25 3.02
N ASN A 31 22.48 -4.48 2.05
CA ASN A 31 23.85 -4.60 1.53
C ASN A 31 24.84 -3.70 2.25
N SER A 32 24.40 -2.85 3.18
CA SER A 32 25.27 -1.93 3.88
C SER A 32 26.42 -2.68 4.58
N PRO A 33 27.70 -2.32 4.30
CA PRO A 33 28.86 -2.99 4.89
C PRO A 33 28.99 -2.68 6.38
N THR A 34 28.26 -1.69 6.89
CA THR A 34 28.16 -1.42 8.33
C THR A 34 27.24 -2.44 8.96
N THR A 35 27.70 -3.11 10.02
CA THR A 35 26.93 -4.13 10.76
C THR A 35 25.65 -3.59 11.41
N ASP A 36 25.46 -2.27 11.43
CA ASP A 36 24.30 -1.62 12.04
C ASP A 36 23.15 -1.44 11.03
N ILE A 37 22.50 -2.55 10.70
CA ILE A 37 21.28 -2.63 9.86
C ILE A 37 20.07 -1.93 10.55
N ARG A 38 20.26 -1.30 11.71
CA ARG A 38 19.21 -0.70 12.53
C ARG A 38 18.76 0.65 12.01
N GLU A 39 19.59 1.35 11.24
CA GLU A 39 19.23 2.65 10.68
C GLU A 39 18.59 2.49 9.31
N SER A 40 17.32 2.88 9.20
CA SER A 40 16.65 3.03 7.92
C SER A 40 17.14 4.29 7.22
N PHE A 41 17.51 4.21 5.94
CA PHE A 41 17.91 5.38 5.17
C PHE A 41 16.71 6.23 4.73
N TYR A 42 15.50 5.67 4.79
CA TYR A 42 14.25 6.37 4.52
C TYR A 42 13.25 6.14 5.65
N HIS A 43 12.57 7.21 6.06
CA HIS A 43 11.54 7.21 7.09
C HIS A 43 10.34 8.05 6.68
N PHE A 44 9.14 7.47 6.77
CA PHE A 44 7.88 8.17 6.60
C PHE A 44 6.91 7.78 7.72
N LYS A 45 6.16 8.76 8.23
CA LYS A 45 5.17 8.56 9.28
C LYS A 45 3.82 9.10 8.84
N MET A 46 2.80 8.25 8.81
CA MET A 46 1.42 8.69 8.67
C MET A 46 0.78 8.99 10.02
N ASN A 47 -0.16 9.92 10.01
CA ASN A 47 -1.05 10.14 11.15
C ASN A 47 -2.18 9.10 11.14
N VAL A 48 -1.99 8.00 11.86
CA VAL A 48 -2.96 6.89 11.93
C VAL A 48 -4.31 7.30 12.54
N GLU A 49 -4.37 8.40 13.28
CA GLU A 49 -5.64 8.95 13.77
C GLU A 49 -6.50 9.47 12.60
N ASP A 50 -5.86 10.06 11.58
CA ASP A 50 -6.56 10.61 10.42
C ASP A 50 -6.92 9.53 9.40
N VAL A 51 -6.00 8.59 9.17
CA VAL A 51 -6.10 7.66 8.02
C VAL A 51 -6.35 6.21 8.44
N GLY A 52 -6.35 5.90 9.73
CA GLY A 52 -6.44 4.54 10.22
C GLY A 52 -5.11 3.78 10.14
N VAL A 53 -5.17 2.52 10.55
CA VAL A 53 -4.03 1.61 10.62
C VAL A 53 -3.69 1.12 9.21
N PRO A 54 -2.41 1.04 8.81
CA PRO A 54 -2.03 0.44 7.54
C PRO A 54 -2.33 -1.06 7.51
N ILE A 55 -2.74 -1.57 6.36
CA ILE A 55 -3.17 -2.97 6.20
C ILE A 55 -2.24 -3.76 5.28
N ASP A 56 -1.70 -3.12 4.25
CA ASP A 56 -0.88 -3.81 3.24
C ASP A 56 0.15 -2.85 2.63
N LEU A 57 1.23 -3.40 2.08
CA LEU A 57 2.32 -2.67 1.44
C LEU A 57 2.77 -3.39 0.16
N LYS A 58 2.80 -2.66 -0.95
CA LYS A 58 3.29 -3.12 -2.25
C LYS A 58 4.34 -2.19 -2.79
N TYR A 59 5.32 -2.76 -3.46
CA TYR A 59 6.36 -2.01 -4.18
C TYR A 59 6.20 -2.24 -5.67
N PHE A 60 6.42 -1.19 -6.47
CA PHE A 60 6.59 -1.29 -7.91
C PHE A 60 7.43 -0.14 -8.46
N ASN A 61 8.02 -0.35 -9.65
CA ASN A 61 8.90 0.62 -10.31
C ASN A 61 8.44 0.95 -11.72
N THR A 62 8.16 2.23 -12.00
CA THR A 62 7.64 2.73 -13.29
C THR A 62 8.73 3.02 -14.32
N GLY A 63 9.96 2.56 -14.09
CA GLY A 63 11.19 2.97 -14.79
C GLY A 63 11.68 4.36 -14.39
N SER A 64 10.79 5.22 -13.93
CA SER A 64 11.10 6.59 -13.49
C SER A 64 10.89 6.81 -11.99
N GLN A 65 10.07 5.99 -11.33
CA GLN A 65 9.68 6.13 -9.92
C GLN A 65 9.71 4.80 -9.17
N ASP A 66 10.19 4.84 -7.92
CA ASP A 66 10.18 3.73 -6.96
C ASP A 66 9.03 3.94 -5.98
N ILE A 67 7.90 3.28 -6.22
CA ILE A 67 6.65 3.56 -5.52
C ILE A 67 6.37 2.47 -4.48
N LEU A 68 6.12 2.91 -3.25
CA LEU A 68 5.52 2.12 -2.19
C LEU A 68 4.03 2.49 -2.09
N ALA A 69 3.16 1.58 -2.51
CA ALA A 69 1.72 1.69 -2.35
C ALA A 69 1.25 1.00 -1.08
N LEU A 70 0.39 1.67 -0.32
CA LEU A 70 -0.19 1.12 0.89
C LEU A 70 -1.68 1.45 0.99
N ALA A 71 -2.41 0.60 1.69
CA ALA A 71 -3.80 0.80 2.02
C ALA A 71 -3.99 0.89 3.54
N THR A 72 -5.02 1.61 3.98
CA THR A 72 -5.33 1.79 5.40
C THR A 72 -6.74 1.36 5.75
N SER A 73 -7.01 1.20 7.04
CA SER A 73 -8.31 0.76 7.54
C SER A 73 -9.45 1.75 7.32
N GLN A 74 -9.15 3.04 7.10
CA GLN A 74 -10.15 4.05 6.71
C GLN A 74 -10.24 4.26 5.18
N GLY A 75 -9.79 3.28 4.40
CA GLY A 75 -9.98 3.27 2.95
C GLY A 75 -9.04 4.18 2.18
N LEU A 76 -8.02 4.78 2.82
CA LEU A 76 -6.99 5.50 2.09
C LEU A 76 -6.11 4.48 1.36
N ILE A 77 -5.88 4.73 0.07
CA ILE A 77 -4.87 4.05 -0.74
C ILE A 77 -3.90 5.13 -1.22
N VAL A 78 -2.60 4.97 -0.98
CA VAL A 78 -1.62 6.01 -1.28
C VAL A 78 -0.34 5.40 -1.84
N GLY A 79 0.18 6.01 -2.91
CA GLY A 79 1.48 5.71 -3.48
C GLY A 79 2.50 6.77 -3.09
N ILE A 80 3.63 6.35 -2.54
CA ILE A 80 4.72 7.22 -2.11
C ILE A 80 5.96 6.89 -2.95
N ASP A 81 6.48 7.88 -3.68
CA ASP A 81 7.82 7.78 -4.27
C ASP A 81 8.84 8.17 -3.20
N THR A 82 9.78 7.28 -2.92
CA THR A 82 10.79 7.46 -1.85
C THR A 82 11.71 8.66 -2.07
N ARG A 83 11.74 9.20 -3.28
CA ARG A 83 12.57 10.35 -3.66
C ARG A 83 11.79 11.67 -3.64
N CYS A 84 10.47 11.61 -3.44
CA CYS A 84 9.58 12.76 -3.50
C CYS A 84 8.94 13.04 -2.12
N SER A 85 8.72 14.31 -1.81
CA SER A 85 8.06 14.73 -0.56
C SER A 85 6.52 14.64 -0.62
N THR A 86 5.96 14.46 -1.82
CA THR A 86 4.51 14.40 -2.05
C THR A 86 4.10 13.02 -2.56
N PRO A 87 2.92 12.51 -2.15
CA PRO A 87 2.38 11.27 -2.70
C PRO A 87 2.17 11.36 -4.22
N VAL A 88 2.40 10.24 -4.92
CA VAL A 88 2.18 10.10 -6.37
C VAL A 88 0.69 10.04 -6.69
N PHE A 89 -0.07 9.32 -5.87
CA PHE A 89 -1.53 9.24 -5.96
C PHE A 89 -2.15 9.02 -4.59
N ARG A 90 -3.43 9.40 -4.44
CA ARG A 90 -4.25 9.13 -3.26
C ARG A 90 -5.67 8.77 -3.69
N PHE A 91 -6.15 7.60 -3.31
CA PHE A 91 -7.52 7.16 -3.52
C PHE A 91 -8.23 6.99 -2.18
N LYS A 92 -9.56 7.08 -2.21
CA LYS A 92 -10.42 6.82 -1.05
C LYS A 92 -11.44 5.77 -1.44
N ASN A 93 -11.26 4.57 -0.92
CA ASN A 93 -12.22 3.49 -1.09
C ASN A 93 -13.52 3.78 -0.36
N ASP A 94 -14.64 3.34 -0.92
CA ASP A 94 -15.92 3.48 -0.26
C ASP A 94 -15.97 2.58 0.99
N LEU A 95 -16.15 3.20 2.15
CA LEU A 95 -16.27 2.49 3.43
C LEU A 95 -17.53 1.63 3.51
N ASN A 96 -18.53 1.87 2.66
CA ASN A 96 -19.69 0.99 2.53
C ASN A 96 -19.29 -0.42 2.07
N HIS A 97 -18.15 -0.57 1.38
CA HIS A 97 -17.60 -1.88 0.99
C HIS A 97 -16.84 -2.57 2.14
N ARG A 98 -16.85 -1.99 3.35
CA ARG A 98 -16.12 -2.42 4.55
C ARG A 98 -14.60 -2.27 4.42
N LEU A 99 -13.91 -2.74 5.46
CA LEU A 99 -12.47 -2.67 5.64
C LEU A 99 -11.72 -3.30 4.45
N ILE A 100 -10.74 -2.57 3.90
CA ILE A 100 -9.74 -3.12 2.96
C ILE A 100 -8.91 -4.16 3.71
N THR A 101 -8.74 -5.33 3.11
CA THR A 101 -7.96 -6.45 3.68
C THR A 101 -6.79 -6.87 2.80
N ALA A 102 -6.74 -6.42 1.55
CA ALA A 102 -5.66 -6.72 0.61
C ALA A 102 -5.54 -5.60 -0.43
N LEU A 103 -4.33 -5.35 -0.90
CA LEU A 103 -3.99 -4.42 -1.99
C LEU A 103 -3.14 -5.18 -3.01
N GLU A 104 -3.40 -5.01 -4.30
CA GLU A 104 -2.50 -5.51 -5.35
C GLU A 104 -2.39 -4.49 -6.48
N VAL A 105 -1.21 -4.40 -7.10
CA VAL A 105 -0.92 -3.51 -8.23
C VAL A 105 -0.74 -4.36 -9.47
N ASP A 106 -1.28 -3.92 -10.61
CA ASP A 106 -1.14 -4.67 -11.85
C ASP A 106 0.31 -4.64 -12.39
N GLU A 107 0.65 -5.63 -13.22
CA GLU A 107 2.00 -5.78 -13.78
C GLU A 107 2.43 -4.61 -14.67
N LEU A 108 1.48 -3.95 -15.36
CA LEU A 108 1.74 -2.78 -16.19
C LEU A 108 1.67 -1.47 -15.40
N GLN A 109 1.41 -1.54 -14.10
CA GLN A 109 1.46 -0.41 -13.16
C GLN A 109 0.59 0.77 -13.61
N SER A 110 -0.58 0.46 -14.14
CA SER A 110 -1.58 1.43 -14.55
C SER A 110 -2.86 1.33 -13.72
N TRP A 111 -3.04 0.23 -12.97
CA TRP A 111 -4.23 -0.16 -12.23
C TRP A 111 -3.83 -0.75 -10.87
N LEU A 112 -4.72 -0.63 -9.90
CA LEU A 112 -4.63 -1.40 -8.66
C LEU A 112 -5.99 -1.92 -8.26
N ALA A 113 -6.00 -2.95 -7.43
CA ALA A 113 -7.21 -3.50 -6.85
C ALA A 113 -7.10 -3.57 -5.33
N VAL A 114 -8.20 -3.33 -4.64
CA VAL A 114 -8.32 -3.60 -3.20
C VAL A 114 -9.42 -4.61 -2.94
N GLY A 115 -9.10 -5.63 -2.14
CA GLY A 115 -10.08 -6.58 -1.62
C GLY A 115 -10.58 -6.12 -0.27
N THR A 116 -11.87 -6.29 0.00
CA THR A 116 -12.50 -5.91 1.27
C THR A 116 -13.03 -7.12 2.04
N GLY A 117 -13.18 -6.98 3.35
CA GLY A 117 -13.71 -8.02 4.23
C GLY A 117 -15.16 -8.43 3.95
N SER A 118 -15.91 -7.67 3.14
CA SER A 118 -17.26 -8.05 2.68
C SER A 118 -17.28 -8.75 1.32
N GLY A 119 -16.10 -8.94 0.71
CA GLY A 119 -15.93 -9.58 -0.59
C GLY A 119 -16.06 -8.65 -1.78
N PHE A 120 -16.04 -7.32 -1.61
CA PHE A 120 -15.85 -6.41 -2.74
C PHE A 120 -14.38 -6.36 -3.17
N ILE A 121 -14.17 -6.20 -4.46
CA ILE A 121 -12.90 -5.95 -5.12
C ILE A 121 -13.07 -4.64 -5.90
N ASP A 122 -12.46 -3.56 -5.42
CA ASP A 122 -12.54 -2.25 -6.07
C ASP A 122 -11.28 -2.01 -6.89
N VAL A 123 -11.46 -1.71 -8.18
CA VAL A 123 -10.38 -1.54 -9.16
C VAL A 123 -10.24 -0.07 -9.54
N TRP A 124 -9.02 0.44 -9.48
CA TRP A 124 -8.68 1.85 -9.67
C TRP A 124 -7.72 2.03 -10.84
N ASP A 125 -7.97 2.99 -11.74
CA ASP A 125 -6.96 3.48 -12.69
C ASP A 125 -6.07 4.49 -11.96
N MET A 126 -4.75 4.23 -11.95
CA MET A 126 -3.81 5.06 -11.20
C MET A 126 -3.51 6.41 -11.87
N ARG A 127 -3.68 6.51 -13.20
CA ARG A 127 -3.37 7.72 -13.96
C ARG A 127 -4.50 8.74 -13.84
N PHE A 128 -5.75 8.28 -13.98
CA PHE A 128 -6.93 9.12 -13.87
C PHE A 128 -7.44 9.26 -12.43
N GLN A 129 -6.96 8.40 -11.52
CA GLN A 129 -7.35 8.36 -10.11
C GLN A 129 -8.85 8.11 -9.92
N LEU A 130 -9.40 7.20 -10.74
CA LEU A 130 -10.82 6.88 -10.77
C LEU A 130 -11.04 5.41 -10.40
N CYS A 131 -12.05 5.15 -9.57
CA CYS A 131 -12.58 3.80 -9.40
C CYS A 131 -13.32 3.42 -10.68
N ILE A 132 -12.82 2.41 -11.38
CA ILE A 132 -13.39 1.95 -12.65
C ILE A 132 -14.51 0.94 -12.36
N GLN A 133 -14.29 0.07 -11.39
CA GLN A 133 -15.20 -1.06 -11.15
C GLN A 133 -15.15 -1.57 -9.71
N GLY A 134 -16.33 -1.76 -9.12
CA GLY A 134 -16.53 -2.58 -7.93
C GLY A 134 -17.07 -3.94 -8.33
N LEU A 135 -16.27 -4.99 -8.13
CA LEU A 135 -16.67 -6.39 -8.34
C LEU A 135 -17.03 -7.00 -6.99
N ARG A 136 -18.06 -7.83 -6.96
CA ARG A 136 -18.42 -8.56 -5.73
C ARG A 136 -18.10 -10.04 -5.90
N HIS A 137 -17.26 -10.56 -5.03
CA HIS A 137 -16.94 -11.98 -4.98
C HIS A 137 -18.24 -12.79 -4.80
N PRO A 138 -18.46 -13.88 -5.56
CA PRO A 138 -19.74 -14.62 -5.55
C PRO A 138 -20.16 -15.17 -4.18
N THR A 139 -19.21 -15.34 -3.26
CA THR A 139 -19.48 -15.80 -1.88
C THR A 139 -19.60 -14.67 -0.85
N GLY A 140 -19.34 -13.42 -1.25
CA GLY A 140 -19.54 -12.25 -0.39
C GLY A 140 -21.01 -12.19 0.02
N GLU A 141 -21.28 -12.29 1.32
CA GLU A 141 -22.58 -12.45 1.97
C GLU A 141 -23.73 -12.92 1.06
N LYS A 142 -23.99 -14.23 1.03
CA LYS A 142 -25.37 -14.71 0.93
C LYS A 142 -26.07 -14.21 2.19
N LYS A 143 -27.03 -13.28 2.07
CA LYS A 143 -27.93 -12.97 3.18
C LYS A 143 -28.57 -14.29 3.62
N ARG A 144 -28.15 -14.82 4.77
CA ARG A 144 -28.89 -15.89 5.45
C ARG A 144 -30.11 -15.20 6.03
N PHE A 145 -31.27 -15.45 5.43
CA PHE A 145 -32.58 -15.11 6.01
C PHE A 145 -32.87 -16.05 7.18
#